data_AF-A0A7W2TU60-F1
#
_entry.id   AF-A0A7W2TU60-F1
#
_cell.length_a   1.000
_cell.length_b   1.000
_cell.length_c   1.000
_cell.angle_alpha   90.00
_cell.angle_beta   90.00
_cell.angle_gamma   90.00
#
_symmetry.space_group_name_H-M   'P 1'
#
loop_
_entity.id
_entity.type
_entity.pdbx_description
1 polymer ?
#
loop_
_entity_poly.entity_id
_entity_poly.type
_entity_poly.pdbx_seq_one_letter_code
_entity_poly.pdbx_strand_id
1 'polypeptide(L)' 'MQGFKALHSYRVVGISIYPRDGADVDTLIRKVDEAMYAAKNSGKNAYHSASSHC' A
#
# COMPACT_ATOMS: atom_id res chain seq x y z
N MET A 1 -21.74 -17.56 27.35
CA MET A 1 -22.04 -16.37 26.52
C MET A 1 -20.78 -16.01 25.74
N GLN A 2 -20.64 -16.48 24.49
CA GLN A 2 -19.48 -16.13 23.65
C GLN A 2 -19.76 -14.77 23.01
N GLY A 3 -18.92 -13.78 23.33
CA GLY A 3 -19.04 -12.42 22.81
C GLY A 3 -18.85 -12.36 21.30
N PHE A 4 -19.64 -11.52 20.63
CA PHE A 4 -19.56 -11.25 19.20
C PHE A 4 -18.19 -10.61 18.86
N LYS A 5 -17.32 -11.35 18.17
CA LYS A 5 -16.01 -10.87 17.73
C LYS A 5 -16.20 -10.04 16.46
N ALA A 6 -16.26 -8.72 16.58
CA ALA A 6 -16.31 -7.82 15.43
C ALA A 6 -15.04 -7.98 14.59
N LEU A 7 -15.18 -8.51 13.36
CA LEU A 7 -14.10 -8.58 12.38
C LEU A 7 -13.90 -7.19 11.76
N HIS A 8 -12.87 -6.47 12.21
CA HIS A 8 -12.43 -5.23 11.55
C HIS A 8 -11.49 -5.60 10.39
N SER A 9 -11.99 -5.54 9.14
CA SER A 9 -11.16 -5.65 7.94
C SER A 9 -10.64 -4.28 7.53
N TYR A 10 -9.35 -4.01 7.72
CA TYR A 10 -8.69 -2.86 7.13
C TYR A 10 -8.34 -3.17 5.66
N ARG A 11 -8.59 -2.22 4.75
CA ARG A 11 -8.26 -2.34 3.32
C ARG A 11 -7.12 -1.36 3.02
N VAL A 12 -6.13 -1.82 2.27
CA VAL A 12 -4.93 -1.07 1.89
C VAL A 12 -4.78 -1.17 0.38
N VAL A 13 -4.46 -0.05 -0.26
CA VAL A 13 -4.31 0.07 -1.73
C VAL A 13 -2.98 0.77 -1.99
N GLY A 14 -2.16 0.22 -2.89
CA GLY A 14 -0.93 0.86 -3.38
C GLY A 14 -1.19 1.55 -4.70
N ILE A 15 -0.49 2.67 -4.94
CA ILE A 15 -0.62 3.48 -6.16
C ILE A 15 0.78 3.77 -6.70
N SER A 16 0.96 3.56 -8.02
CA SER A 16 2.16 3.96 -8.78
C SER A 16 1.76 4.74 -10.03
N ILE A 17 2.56 5.72 -10.42
CA ILE A 17 2.28 6.65 -11.53
C ILE A 17 3.35 6.50 -12.61
N TYR A 18 2.96 6.14 -13.83
CA TYR A 18 3.85 6.24 -15.00
C TYR A 18 3.89 7.69 -15.52
N PRO A 19 5.05 8.20 -15.99
CA PRO A 19 6.39 7.59 -15.95
C PRO A 19 7.16 7.88 -14.65
N ARG A 20 6.52 8.53 -13.68
CA ARG A 20 7.16 9.05 -12.46
C ARG A 20 7.81 7.96 -11.59
N ASP A 21 7.13 6.84 -11.42
CA ASP A 21 7.53 5.77 -10.49
C ASP A 21 8.25 4.61 -11.22
N GLY A 22 8.34 4.69 -12.55
CA GLY A 22 9.02 3.72 -13.41
C GLY A 22 8.65 3.91 -14.88
N ALA A 23 9.53 3.45 -15.77
CA ALA A 23 9.28 3.46 -17.22
C ALA A 23 8.74 2.11 -17.74
N ASP A 24 8.72 1.09 -16.87
CA ASP A 24 8.31 -0.28 -17.16
C ASP A 24 7.24 -0.76 -16.16
N VAL A 25 6.39 -1.67 -16.64
CA VAL A 25 5.25 -2.20 -15.87
C VAL A 25 5.71 -2.94 -14.61
N ASP A 26 6.79 -3.72 -14.71
CA ASP A 26 7.37 -4.45 -13.58
C ASP A 26 7.80 -3.51 -12.45
N THR A 27 8.44 -2.38 -12.77
CA THR A 27 8.83 -1.36 -11.79
C THR A 27 7.62 -0.70 -11.15
N LEU A 28 6.58 -0.38 -11.92
CA LEU A 28 5.33 0.18 -11.37
C LEU A 28 4.68 -0.79 -10.37
N ILE A 29 4.54 -2.07 -10.74
CA ILE A 29 3.96 -3.10 -9.86
C ILE A 29 4.78 -3.24 -8.58
N ARG A 30 6.11 -3.29 -8.71
CA ARG A 30 6.99 -3.38 -7.54
C ARG A 30 6.84 -2.18 -6.60
N LYS A 31 6.64 -0.98 -7.14
CA LYS A 31 6.37 0.23 -6.35
C LYS A 31 5.03 0.18 -5.63
N VAL A 32 3.98 -0.34 -6.27
CA VAL A 32 2.66 -0.57 -5.63
C VAL A 32 2.79 -1.53 -4.45
N ASP A 33 3.52 -2.63 -4.64
CA ASP A 33 3.72 -3.65 -3.61
C ASP A 33 4.54 -3.11 -2.43
N GLU A 34 5.60 -2.35 -2.68
CA GLU A 34 6.39 -1.67 -1.64
C GLU A 34 5.51 -0.72 -0.81
N ALA A 35 4.68 0.11 -1.48
CA ALA A 35 3.76 1.02 -0.80
C ALA A 35 2.73 0.27 0.05
N MET A 36 2.18 -0.84 -0.46
CA MET A 36 1.26 -1.69 0.29
C MET A 36 1.92 -2.38 1.48
N TYR A 37 3.15 -2.89 1.31
CA TYR A 37 3.89 -3.53 2.39
C TYR A 37 4.18 -2.53 3.52
N ALA A 38 4.63 -1.32 3.18
CA ALA A 38 4.80 -0.24 4.15
C ALA A 38 3.48 0.10 4.88
N ALA A 39 2.37 0.20 4.15
CA ALA A 39 1.05 0.50 4.72
C ALA A 39 0.47 -0.63 5.58
N LYS A 40 0.79 -1.89 5.27
CA LYS A 40 0.43 -3.05 6.11
C LYS A 40 1.28 -3.09 7.37
N ASN A 41 2.57 -2.78 7.27
CA ASN A 41 3.50 -2.84 8.39
C ASN A 41 3.38 -1.66 9.35
N SER A 42 2.78 -0.54 8.92
CA SER A 42 2.51 0.63 9.78
C SER A 42 1.27 0.51 10.67
N GLY A 43 0.59 -0.64 10.66
CA GLY A 43 -0.29 -1.09 11.75
C GLY A 43 -1.66 -0.44 11.87
N LYS A 44 -1.98 0.65 11.15
CA LYS A 44 -3.33 1.24 10.99
C LYS A 44 -3.30 2.42 10.01
N ASN A 45 -4.18 2.40 9.00
CA ASN A 45 -4.65 3.58 8.28
C ASN A 45 -3.58 4.48 7.60
N ALA A 46 -2.55 3.88 6.98
CA ALA A 46 -1.51 4.65 6.31
C ALA A 46 -1.71 4.67 4.77
N TYR A 47 -1.85 5.86 4.21
CA TYR A 47 -1.66 6.11 2.78
C TYR A 47 -0.16 6.32 2.52
N HIS A 48 0.47 5.39 1.80
CA HIS A 48 1.85 5.57 1.34
C HIS A 48 1.84 5.82 -0.17
N SER A 49 2.14 7.05 -0.58
CA SER A 49 2.46 7.37 -1.96
C SER A 49 3.96 7.19 -2.19
N ALA A 50 4.34 6.48 -3.24
CA ALA A 50 5.74 6.27 -3.62
C ALA A 50 6.34 7.56 -4.23
N SER A 51 6.40 8.65 -3.46
CA SER A 51 7.03 9.89 -3.91
C SER A 51 8.50 9.96 -3.50
N SER A 52 9.33 9.17 -4.18
CA SER A 52 10.78 9.43 -4.18
C SER A 52 11.05 10.68 -5.02
N HIS A 53 11.60 11.70 -4.36
CA HIS A 53 12.06 12.96 -4.93
C HIS A 53 13.58 12.81 -5.13
N CYS A 54 14.02 12.75 -6.39
CA CYS A 54 15.33 13.18 -6.88
C CYS A 54 15.21 13.36 -8.40
#